data_AF-A0A923R498-F1
#
_entry.id   AF-A0A923R498-F1
#
_cell.length_a   1.000
_cell.length_b   1.000
_cell.length_c   1.000
_cell.angle_alpha   90.00
_cell.angle_beta   90.00
_cell.angle_gamma   90.00
#
_symmetry.space_group_name_H-M   'P 1'
#
loop_
_entity.id
_entity.type
_entity.pdbx_description
1 polymer ?
#
loop_
_entity_poly.entity_id
_entity_poly.type
_entity_poly.pdbx_seq_one_letter_code
_entity_poly.pdbx_strand_id
1 'polypeptide(L)'
;MIDKLKKIPFFLVLVFYFGYLGFEYYNFNYAPDGAVEQHRAAMATAQNEIESLKKKLSEGKKFMQALDLKRAEIQAQVKKLSEYQGALSEAPDVASLIKVLLTEAKKLEMKVDRIEPGKKTQKEYYLEQEFKLEVRGSYQQLILFAARVAQLQRILRIEAYGMKLSPTSLSPRATTVAATLSVRAYQYTMGKEDQIGKGVSSK
;
A
#
# COMPACT_ATOMS: atom_id res chain seq x y z
N MET A 1 -71.07 60.45 43.95
CA MET A 1 -70.33 60.17 42.69
C MET A 1 -70.61 58.76 42.13
N ILE A 2 -71.80 58.19 42.37
CA ILE A 2 -72.14 56.81 41.96
C ILE A 2 -73.18 56.78 40.83
N ASP A 3 -73.94 57.87 40.62
CA ASP A 3 -74.98 57.94 39.57
C ASP A 3 -74.47 58.13 38.13
N LYS A 4 -73.21 58.53 37.95
CA LYS A 4 -72.60 58.61 36.60
C LYS A 4 -72.17 57.23 36.07
N LEU A 5 -72.14 56.20 36.90
CA LEU A 5 -71.72 54.84 36.54
C LEU A 5 -72.88 54.00 35.95
N LYS A 6 -74.15 54.37 36.21
CA LYS A 6 -75.34 53.68 35.68
C LYS A 6 -75.80 54.15 34.28
N LYS A 7 -75.22 55.23 33.75
CA LYS A 7 -75.55 55.77 32.41
C LYS A 7 -74.65 55.25 31.28
N ILE A 8 -73.66 54.41 31.60
CA ILE A 8 -72.82 53.79 30.59
C ILE A 8 -73.63 52.61 30.02
N PRO A 9 -73.94 52.59 28.71
CA PRO A 9 -74.66 51.47 28.13
C PRO A 9 -73.80 50.22 28.29
N PHE A 10 -74.37 49.14 28.83
CA PHE A 10 -73.68 47.87 29.10
C PHE A 10 -72.89 47.36 27.87
N PHE A 11 -73.39 47.65 26.67
CA PHE A 11 -72.72 47.36 25.41
C PHE A 11 -71.32 47.99 25.28
N LEU A 12 -71.10 49.22 25.77
CA LEU A 12 -69.79 49.88 25.72
C LEU A 12 -68.76 49.15 26.58
N VAL A 13 -69.14 48.66 27.77
CA VAL A 13 -68.25 47.88 28.63
C VAL A 13 -67.87 46.56 27.96
N LEU A 14 -68.84 45.93 27.29
CA LEU A 14 -68.64 44.71 26.52
C LEU A 14 -67.67 44.91 25.34
N VAL A 15 -67.78 46.02 24.62
CA VAL A 15 -66.87 46.37 23.52
C VAL A 15 -65.46 46.63 24.04
N PHE A 16 -65.31 47.36 25.15
CA PHE A 16 -63.99 47.57 25.77
C PHE A 16 -63.38 46.26 26.29
N TYR A 17 -64.20 45.37 26.85
CA TYR A 17 -63.75 44.06 27.32
C TYR A 17 -63.30 43.16 26.17
N PHE A 18 -64.06 43.10 25.07
CA PHE A 18 -63.65 42.38 23.87
C PHE A 18 -62.43 43.00 23.20
N GLY A 19 -62.31 44.33 23.20
CA GLY A 19 -61.11 45.04 22.75
C GLY A 19 -59.89 44.71 23.59
N TYR A 20 -60.04 44.63 24.92
CA TYR A 20 -58.98 44.24 25.85
C TYR A 20 -58.54 42.79 25.64
N LEU A 21 -59.49 41.86 25.55
CA LEU A 21 -59.20 40.45 25.24
C LEU A 21 -58.55 40.28 23.86
N GLY A 22 -59.01 41.04 22.86
CA GLY A 22 -58.41 41.04 21.53
C GLY A 22 -56.98 41.59 21.54
N PHE A 23 -56.73 42.63 22.32
CA PHE A 23 -55.39 43.20 22.51
C PHE A 23 -54.47 42.23 23.27
N GLU A 24 -54.97 41.56 24.31
CA GLU A 24 -54.23 40.55 25.06
C GLU A 24 -53.92 39.32 24.19
N TYR A 25 -54.87 38.87 23.37
CA TYR A 25 -54.66 37.80 22.40
C TYR A 25 -53.67 38.19 21.29
N TYR A 26 -53.78 39.42 20.76
CA TYR A 26 -52.85 39.94 19.78
C TYR A 26 -51.45 40.06 20.37
N ASN A 27 -51.32 40.56 21.60
CA ASN A 27 -50.05 40.64 22.29
C ASN A 27 -49.49 39.25 22.60
N PHE A 28 -50.29 38.26 22.99
CA PHE A 28 -49.80 36.89 23.21
C PHE A 28 -49.29 36.22 21.93
N ASN A 29 -49.89 36.51 20.78
CA ASN A 29 -49.52 35.91 19.49
C ASN A 29 -48.38 36.66 18.77
N TYR A 30 -48.27 37.98 18.95
CA TYR A 30 -47.26 38.83 18.31
C TYR A 30 -46.19 39.37 19.27
N ALA A 31 -46.26 39.10 20.58
CA ALA A 31 -45.20 39.48 21.50
C ALA A 31 -43.93 38.69 21.18
N PRO A 32 -42.78 39.37 20.99
CA PRO A 32 -41.51 38.72 20.65
C PRO A 32 -40.96 37.78 21.74
N ASP A 33 -41.60 37.69 22.91
CA ASP A 33 -41.18 36.88 24.07
C ASP A 33 -42.13 35.71 24.39
N GLY A 34 -43.00 35.33 23.45
CA GLY A 34 -43.95 34.24 23.60
C GLY A 34 -43.27 32.86 23.76
N ALA A 35 -43.74 32.05 24.71
CA ALA A 35 -43.22 30.71 24.99
C ALA A 35 -43.14 29.78 23.74
N VAL A 36 -43.96 30.03 22.72
CA VAL A 36 -43.98 29.26 21.46
C VAL A 36 -42.72 29.49 20.62
N GLU A 37 -42.20 30.71 20.54
CA GLU A 37 -40.96 31.00 19.82
C GLU A 37 -39.74 30.41 20.54
N GLN A 38 -39.74 30.41 21.87
CA GLN A 38 -38.71 29.73 22.67
C GLN A 38 -38.71 28.22 22.44
N HIS A 39 -39.89 27.59 22.38
CA HIS A 39 -40.00 26.17 22.04
C HIS A 39 -39.60 25.89 20.58
N ARG A 40 -39.92 26.77 19.62
CA ARG A 40 -39.46 26.64 18.22
C ARG A 40 -37.95 26.77 18.12
N ALA A 41 -37.35 27.73 18.83
CA ALA A 41 -35.89 27.90 18.91
C ALA A 41 -35.20 26.70 19.57
N ALA A 42 -35.78 26.15 20.65
CA ALA A 42 -35.29 24.92 21.29
C ALA A 42 -35.39 23.70 20.36
N MET A 43 -36.47 23.58 19.57
CA MET A 43 -36.62 22.52 18.58
C MET A 43 -35.65 22.68 17.41
N ALA A 44 -35.41 23.92 16.96
CA ALA A 44 -34.45 24.20 15.89
C ALA A 44 -33.00 23.89 16.34
N THR A 45 -32.63 24.25 17.56
CA THR A 45 -31.31 23.93 18.13
C THR A 45 -31.12 22.42 18.31
N ALA A 46 -32.12 21.71 18.85
CA ALA A 46 -32.09 20.26 18.95
C ALA A 46 -31.99 19.57 17.57
N GLN A 47 -32.67 20.07 16.54
CA GLN A 47 -32.55 19.56 15.18
C GLN A 47 -31.15 19.78 14.60
N ASN A 48 -30.58 20.96 14.79
CA ASN A 48 -29.21 21.27 14.37
C ASN A 48 -28.18 20.36 15.07
N GLU A 49 -28.38 20.09 16.36
CA GLU A 49 -27.53 19.15 17.11
C GLU A 49 -27.63 17.73 16.54
N ILE A 50 -28.85 17.24 16.28
CA ILE A 50 -29.08 15.92 15.67
C ILE A 50 -28.42 15.82 14.30
N GLU A 51 -28.50 16.87 13.47
CA GLU A 51 -27.87 16.89 12.15
C GLU A 51 -26.34 16.89 12.27
N SER A 52 -25.78 17.67 13.19
CA SER A 52 -24.33 17.68 13.46
C SER A 52 -23.82 16.32 13.96
N LEU A 53 -24.58 15.65 14.83
CA LEU A 53 -24.29 14.30 15.34
C LEU A 53 -24.37 13.26 14.22
N LYS A 54 -25.38 13.33 13.36
CA LYS A 54 -25.48 12.45 12.16
C LYS A 54 -24.30 12.64 11.22
N LYS A 55 -23.85 13.89 11.00
CA LYS A 55 -22.69 14.18 10.16
C LYS A 55 -21.41 13.58 10.74
N LYS A 56 -21.15 13.79 12.03
CA LYS A 56 -20.00 13.18 12.75
C LYS A 56 -20.03 11.65 12.67
N LEU A 57 -21.21 11.03 12.80
CA LEU A 57 -21.36 9.58 12.73
C LEU A 57 -21.12 9.04 11.31
N SER A 58 -21.53 9.77 10.28
CA SER A 58 -21.23 9.47 8.87
C SER A 58 -19.72 9.59 8.58
N GLU A 59 -19.07 10.64 9.06
CA GLU A 59 -17.62 10.84 8.93
C GLU A 59 -16.84 9.72 9.64
N GLY A 60 -17.23 9.37 10.87
CA GLY A 60 -16.64 8.25 11.61
C GLY A 60 -16.77 6.91 10.89
N LYS A 61 -17.96 6.61 10.33
CA LYS A 61 -18.17 5.39 9.52
C LYS A 61 -17.28 5.35 8.27
N LYS A 62 -17.14 6.48 7.56
CA LYS A 62 -16.23 6.58 6.40
C LYS A 62 -14.78 6.36 6.80
N PHE A 63 -14.35 6.90 7.94
CA PHE A 63 -13.00 6.69 8.47
C PHE A 63 -12.74 5.22 8.81
N MET A 64 -13.70 4.55 9.46
CA MET A 64 -13.60 3.11 9.75
C MET A 64 -13.48 2.27 8.48
N GLN A 65 -14.32 2.54 7.47
CA GLN A 65 -14.24 1.85 6.18
C GLN A 65 -12.89 2.06 5.48
N ALA A 66 -12.38 3.29 5.50
CA ALA A 66 -11.05 3.59 4.94
C ALA A 66 -9.92 2.86 5.69
N LEU A 67 -10.03 2.76 7.02
CA LEU A 67 -9.07 2.04 7.85
C LEU A 67 -9.07 0.54 7.56
N ASP A 68 -10.25 -0.07 7.40
CA ASP A 68 -10.37 -1.49 7.07
C ASP A 68 -9.81 -1.80 5.68
N LEU A 69 -10.07 -0.94 4.69
CA LEU A 69 -9.45 -1.04 3.36
C LEU A 69 -7.92 -0.97 3.44
N LYS A 70 -7.37 -0.03 4.24
CA LYS A 70 -5.92 0.09 4.43
C LYS A 70 -5.32 -1.12 5.14
N ARG A 71 -6.00 -1.68 6.13
CA ARG A 71 -5.58 -2.93 6.80
C ARG A 71 -5.54 -4.10 5.83
N ALA A 72 -6.55 -4.23 4.98
CA ALA A 72 -6.58 -5.27 3.95
C ALA A 72 -5.43 -5.11 2.93
N GLU A 73 -5.13 -3.87 2.52
CA GLU A 73 -4.01 -3.56 1.65
C GLU A 73 -2.65 -3.93 2.29
N ILE A 74 -2.46 -3.57 3.56
CA ILE A 74 -1.25 -3.93 4.32
C ILE A 74 -1.13 -5.46 4.44
N GLN A 75 -2.20 -6.18 4.78
CA GLN A 75 -2.18 -7.63 4.87
C GLN A 75 -1.84 -8.29 3.52
N ALA A 76 -2.38 -7.77 2.41
CA ALA A 76 -2.04 -8.25 1.07
C ALA A 76 -0.58 -7.99 0.73
N GLN A 77 -0.02 -6.83 1.10
CA GLN A 77 1.39 -6.50 0.90
C GLN A 77 2.31 -7.37 1.77
N VAL A 78 1.96 -7.61 3.03
CA VAL A 78 2.69 -8.51 3.94
C VAL A 78 2.69 -9.94 3.40
N LYS A 79 1.55 -10.41 2.88
CA LYS A 79 1.47 -11.74 2.26
C LYS A 79 2.39 -11.85 1.04
N LYS A 80 2.35 -10.87 0.13
CA LYS A 80 3.29 -10.82 -1.01
C LYS A 80 4.74 -10.80 -0.54
N LEU A 81 5.06 -9.99 0.47
CA LEU A 81 6.41 -9.93 1.02
C LEU A 81 6.84 -11.28 1.63
N SER A 82 5.94 -11.98 2.32
CA SER A 82 6.22 -13.31 2.87
C SER A 82 6.44 -14.36 1.78
N GLU A 83 5.71 -14.27 0.66
CA GLU A 83 5.90 -15.12 -0.52
C GLU A 83 7.28 -14.87 -1.15
N TYR A 84 7.69 -13.60 -1.28
CA TYR A 84 9.02 -13.23 -1.76
C TYR A 84 10.13 -13.58 -0.78
N GLN A 85 9.91 -13.45 0.54
CA GLN A 85 10.87 -13.85 1.57
C GLN A 85 11.05 -15.37 1.61
N GLY A 86 9.99 -16.15 1.42
CA GLY A 86 10.10 -17.60 1.25
C GLY A 86 10.99 -17.98 0.06
N ALA A 87 10.87 -17.27 -1.07
CA ALA A 87 11.74 -17.43 -2.23
C ALA A 87 13.18 -16.92 -2.00
N LEU A 88 13.39 -15.96 -1.09
CA LEU A 88 14.69 -15.38 -0.75
C LEU A 88 15.43 -16.11 0.39
N SER A 89 14.71 -16.87 1.24
CA SER A 89 15.25 -17.44 2.49
C SER A 89 16.09 -18.70 2.28
N GLU A 90 16.11 -19.27 1.07
CA GLU A 90 17.19 -20.16 0.71
C GLU A 90 18.44 -19.31 0.47
N ALA A 91 19.23 -19.13 1.54
CA ALA A 91 20.58 -18.62 1.44
C ALA A 91 21.23 -19.16 0.15
N PRO A 92 21.86 -18.31 -0.68
CA PRO A 92 22.48 -18.77 -1.91
C PRO A 92 23.58 -19.74 -1.56
N ASP A 93 23.26 -21.03 -1.62
CA ASP A 93 24.27 -22.06 -1.71
C ASP A 93 24.97 -21.82 -3.04
N VAL A 94 26.15 -21.21 -2.94
CA VAL A 94 27.04 -20.95 -4.06
C VAL A 94 27.21 -22.25 -4.88
N ALA A 95 27.27 -23.40 -4.22
CA ALA A 95 27.36 -24.69 -4.88
C ALA A 95 26.07 -25.06 -5.62
N SER A 96 24.88 -24.75 -5.08
CA SER A 96 23.62 -25.00 -5.78
C SER A 96 23.52 -24.16 -7.05
N LEU A 97 23.95 -22.89 -7.01
CA LEU A 97 23.92 -22.01 -8.18
C LEU A 97 24.88 -22.52 -9.27
N ILE A 98 26.10 -22.91 -8.90
CA ILE A 98 27.05 -23.52 -9.83
C ILE A 98 26.45 -24.80 -10.46
N LYS A 99 25.82 -25.67 -9.65
CA LYS A 99 25.15 -26.88 -10.16
C LYS A 99 24.03 -26.58 -11.15
N VAL A 100 23.20 -25.57 -10.87
CA VAL A 100 22.11 -25.16 -11.77
C VAL A 100 22.68 -24.61 -13.08
N LEU A 101 23.67 -23.73 -13.03
CA LEU A 101 24.33 -23.18 -14.22
C LEU A 101 24.97 -24.30 -15.08
N LEU A 102 25.67 -25.24 -14.44
CA LEU A 102 26.25 -26.40 -15.13
C LEU A 102 25.18 -27.28 -15.77
N THR A 103 24.05 -27.48 -15.08
CA THR A 103 22.93 -28.27 -15.59
C THR A 103 22.29 -27.61 -16.82
N GLU A 104 22.08 -26.29 -16.78
CA GLU A 104 21.55 -25.55 -17.94
C GLU A 104 22.52 -25.52 -19.11
N ALA A 105 23.82 -25.35 -18.86
CA ALA A 105 24.84 -25.44 -19.90
C ALA A 105 24.88 -26.84 -20.54
N LYS A 106 24.81 -27.91 -19.72
CA LYS A 106 24.79 -29.31 -20.20
C LYS A 106 23.54 -29.60 -21.05
N LYS A 107 22.36 -29.09 -20.66
CA LYS A 107 21.12 -29.23 -21.44
C LYS A 107 21.21 -28.61 -22.83
N LEU A 108 22.06 -27.60 -23.00
CA LEU A 108 22.28 -26.90 -24.26
C LEU A 108 23.51 -27.43 -25.03
N GLU A 109 24.10 -28.54 -24.57
CA GLU A 109 25.33 -29.12 -25.12
C GLU A 109 26.51 -28.14 -25.15
N MET A 110 26.51 -27.16 -24.26
CA MET A 110 27.59 -26.18 -24.13
C MET A 110 28.71 -26.75 -23.27
N LYS A 111 29.96 -26.45 -23.66
CA LYS A 111 31.13 -26.78 -22.84
C LYS A 111 31.39 -25.65 -21.86
N VAL A 112 31.46 -25.98 -20.59
CA VAL A 112 31.86 -25.04 -19.54
C VAL A 112 33.34 -25.31 -19.25
N ASP A 113 34.18 -24.30 -19.46
CA ASP A 113 35.63 -24.43 -19.28
C ASP A 113 36.02 -24.14 -17.84
N ARG A 114 35.44 -23.08 -17.27
CA ARG A 114 35.80 -22.59 -15.95
C ARG A 114 34.62 -21.86 -15.31
N ILE A 115 34.38 -22.15 -14.03
CA ILE A 115 33.46 -21.38 -13.17
C ILE A 115 34.23 -21.01 -11.92
N GLU A 116 34.32 -19.71 -11.64
CA GLU A 116 34.99 -19.21 -10.43
C GLU A 116 34.08 -18.30 -9.63
N PRO A 117 33.87 -18.58 -8.33
CA PRO A 117 33.29 -17.60 -7.43
C PRO A 117 34.27 -16.43 -7.25
N GLY A 118 33.80 -15.23 -7.60
CA GLY A 118 34.52 -13.98 -7.40
C GLY A 118 34.37 -13.44 -5.97
N LYS A 119 34.60 -12.14 -5.83
CA LYS A 119 34.54 -11.45 -4.52
C LYS A 119 33.10 -11.36 -4.01
N LYS A 120 32.95 -11.50 -2.69
CA LYS A 120 31.74 -11.13 -1.95
C LYS A 120 31.85 -9.66 -1.54
N THR A 121 30.90 -8.84 -1.97
CA THR A 121 30.82 -7.43 -1.58
C THR A 121 29.60 -7.23 -0.71
N GLN A 122 29.80 -6.93 0.56
CA GLN A 122 28.72 -6.61 1.48
C GLN A 122 28.33 -5.12 1.31
N LYS A 123 27.06 -4.87 1.01
CA LYS A 123 26.44 -3.55 1.00
C LYS A 123 25.52 -3.41 2.21
N GLU A 124 24.88 -2.26 2.35
CA GLU A 124 24.08 -1.89 3.53
C GLU A 124 22.84 -2.78 3.73
N TYR A 125 22.21 -3.21 2.64
CA TYR A 125 20.97 -4.01 2.66
C TYR A 125 21.07 -5.35 1.88
N TYR A 126 22.19 -5.61 1.22
CA TYR A 126 22.38 -6.80 0.40
C TYR A 126 23.85 -7.20 0.29
N LEU A 127 24.09 -8.46 -0.06
CA LEU A 127 25.40 -9.02 -0.37
C LEU A 127 25.43 -9.35 -1.86
N GLU A 128 26.44 -8.84 -2.56
CA GLU A 128 26.71 -9.16 -3.95
C GLU A 128 27.75 -10.28 -4.02
N GLN A 129 27.44 -11.34 -4.75
CA GLN A 129 28.39 -12.40 -5.08
C GLN A 129 28.63 -12.41 -6.59
N GLU A 130 29.86 -12.12 -7.00
CA GLU A 130 30.26 -12.25 -8.41
C GLU A 130 30.62 -13.71 -8.75
N PHE A 131 30.32 -14.14 -9.97
CA PHE A 131 30.73 -15.40 -10.56
C PHE A 131 31.29 -15.16 -11.95
N LYS A 132 32.48 -15.67 -12.23
CA LYS A 132 33.05 -15.66 -13.59
C LYS A 132 32.83 -17.02 -14.24
N LEU A 133 32.28 -17.01 -15.44
CA LEU A 133 31.88 -18.18 -16.20
C LEU A 133 32.51 -18.12 -17.60
N GLU A 134 33.32 -19.11 -17.94
CA GLU A 134 33.87 -19.30 -19.28
C GLU A 134 33.14 -20.45 -19.97
N VAL A 135 32.46 -20.14 -21.06
CA VAL A 135 31.63 -21.10 -21.81
C VAL A 135 31.97 -21.10 -23.30
N ARG A 136 31.88 -22.27 -23.91
CA ARG A 136 32.05 -22.50 -25.35
C ARG A 136 30.80 -23.15 -25.93
N GLY A 137 30.24 -22.53 -26.97
CA GLY A 137 29.07 -23.02 -27.69
C GLY A 137 28.75 -22.19 -28.92
N SER A 138 27.73 -22.56 -29.68
CA SER A 138 27.18 -21.74 -30.77
C SER A 138 26.60 -20.43 -30.22
N TYR A 139 26.56 -19.39 -31.07
CA TYR A 139 25.94 -18.10 -30.72
C TYR A 139 24.46 -18.25 -30.28
N GLN A 140 23.70 -19.13 -30.95
CA GLN A 140 22.30 -19.40 -30.58
C GLN A 140 22.19 -20.07 -29.20
N GLN A 141 23.11 -20.97 -28.88
CA GLN A 141 23.16 -21.64 -27.57
C GLN A 141 23.48 -20.64 -26.46
N LEU A 142 24.38 -19.67 -26.69
CA LEU A 142 24.71 -18.61 -25.74
C LEU A 142 23.50 -17.72 -25.42
N ILE A 143 22.74 -17.33 -26.44
CA ILE A 143 21.50 -16.53 -26.24
C ILE A 143 20.48 -17.32 -25.42
N LEU A 144 20.25 -18.59 -25.79
CA LEU A 144 19.28 -19.43 -25.08
C LEU A 144 19.71 -19.71 -23.64
N PHE A 145 21.02 -19.88 -23.40
CA PHE A 145 21.59 -20.01 -22.07
C PHE A 145 21.34 -18.74 -21.23
N ALA A 146 21.68 -17.56 -21.77
CA ALA A 146 21.45 -16.29 -21.07
C ALA A 146 19.97 -16.08 -20.74
N ALA A 147 19.07 -16.41 -21.67
CA ALA A 147 17.62 -16.34 -21.45
C ALA A 147 17.15 -17.26 -20.32
N ARG A 148 17.63 -18.51 -20.26
CA ARG A 148 17.28 -19.46 -19.20
C ARG A 148 17.83 -19.06 -17.84
N VAL A 149 19.06 -18.54 -17.79
CA VAL A 149 19.66 -18.05 -16.54
C VAL A 149 18.89 -16.83 -16.03
N ALA A 150 18.41 -15.96 -16.92
CA ALA A 150 17.57 -14.81 -16.55
C ALA A 150 16.16 -15.21 -16.04
N GLN A 151 15.67 -16.40 -16.40
CA GLN A 151 14.39 -16.94 -15.94
C GLN A 151 14.46 -17.66 -14.58
N LEU A 152 15.67 -17.89 -14.04
CA LEU A 152 15.81 -18.47 -12.71
C LEU A 152 15.11 -17.57 -11.69
N GLN A 153 14.36 -18.16 -10.74
CA GLN A 153 13.62 -17.43 -9.69
C GLN A 153 14.53 -16.77 -8.63
N ARG A 154 15.69 -16.25 -9.05
CA ARG A 154 16.70 -15.61 -8.20
C ARG A 154 17.09 -14.29 -8.85
N ILE A 155 17.43 -13.29 -8.03
CA ILE A 155 17.88 -11.98 -8.52
C ILE A 155 19.33 -12.14 -9.03
N LEU A 156 19.46 -12.44 -10.32
CA LEU A 156 20.73 -12.61 -11.01
C LEU A 156 20.89 -11.51 -12.06
N ARG A 157 22.07 -10.90 -12.11
CA ARG A 157 22.47 -9.98 -13.17
C ARG A 157 23.57 -10.62 -13.99
N ILE A 158 23.37 -10.74 -15.29
CA ILE A 158 24.36 -11.28 -16.22
C ILE A 158 25.02 -10.12 -16.94
N GLU A 159 26.33 -10.05 -16.92
CA GLU A 159 27.15 -9.10 -17.66
C GLU A 159 28.15 -9.87 -18.52
N ALA A 160 28.11 -9.67 -19.84
CA ALA A 160 29.09 -10.27 -20.75
C ALA A 160 30.31 -9.34 -20.83
N TYR A 161 31.49 -9.84 -20.47
CA TYR A 161 32.73 -9.05 -20.46
C TYR A 161 33.61 -9.29 -21.70
N GLY A 162 33.34 -10.34 -22.48
CA GLY A 162 34.03 -10.57 -23.74
C GLY A 162 33.49 -11.79 -24.49
N MET A 163 33.29 -11.63 -25.79
CA MET A 163 33.01 -12.75 -26.70
C MET A 163 34.15 -12.85 -27.71
N LYS A 164 34.78 -14.02 -27.76
CA LYS A 164 35.80 -14.36 -28.76
C LYS A 164 35.24 -15.45 -29.66
N LEU A 165 35.08 -15.13 -30.93
CA LEU A 165 34.74 -16.14 -31.94
C LEU A 165 35.97 -17.01 -32.18
N SER A 166 35.84 -18.33 -32.07
CA SER A 166 36.91 -19.28 -32.39
C SER A 166 36.40 -20.23 -33.46
N PRO A 167 36.84 -20.10 -34.72
CA PRO A 167 36.41 -21.01 -35.77
C PRO A 167 36.79 -22.44 -35.40
N THR A 168 35.83 -23.36 -35.41
CA THR A 168 36.09 -24.78 -35.19
C THR A 168 36.76 -25.35 -36.44
N SER A 169 37.97 -25.92 -36.30
CA SER A 169 38.80 -26.34 -37.43
C SER A 169 38.28 -27.57 -38.21
N LEU A 170 37.07 -28.06 -37.92
CA LEU A 170 36.48 -29.24 -38.56
C LEU A 170 35.26 -28.96 -39.46
N SER A 171 34.72 -27.74 -39.52
CA SER A 171 33.69 -27.42 -40.51
C SER A 171 33.49 -25.90 -40.71
N PRO A 172 33.50 -25.38 -41.96
CA PRO A 172 33.24 -23.96 -42.26
C PRO A 172 31.86 -23.44 -41.82
N ARG A 173 30.94 -24.33 -41.39
CA ARG A 173 29.58 -23.97 -40.95
C ARG A 173 29.38 -24.01 -39.44
N ALA A 174 30.34 -24.52 -38.66
CA ALA A 174 30.23 -24.64 -37.21
C ALA A 174 31.12 -23.60 -36.52
N THR A 175 30.63 -22.36 -36.40
CA THR A 175 31.34 -21.33 -35.63
C THR A 175 31.07 -21.53 -34.15
N THR A 176 32.06 -22.04 -33.41
CA THR A 176 31.99 -22.05 -31.94
C THR A 176 32.39 -20.68 -31.41
N VAL A 177 31.61 -20.15 -30.47
CA VAL A 177 31.88 -18.90 -29.77
C VAL A 177 32.35 -19.24 -28.36
N ALA A 178 33.52 -18.72 -28.00
CA ALA A 178 33.99 -18.72 -26.62
C ALA A 178 33.56 -17.40 -25.97
N ALA A 179 32.75 -17.46 -24.92
CA ALA A 179 32.24 -16.30 -24.22
C ALA A 179 32.65 -16.33 -22.74
N THR A 180 33.12 -15.19 -22.24
CA THR A 180 33.37 -14.95 -20.83
C THR A 180 32.24 -14.10 -20.27
N LEU A 181 31.45 -14.70 -19.37
CA LEU A 181 30.29 -14.11 -18.72
C LEU A 181 30.62 -13.87 -17.24
N SER A 182 30.13 -12.77 -16.69
CA SER A 182 30.08 -12.55 -15.25
C SER A 182 28.63 -12.56 -14.80
N VAL A 183 28.31 -13.34 -13.77
CA VAL A 183 26.98 -13.41 -13.18
C VAL A 183 27.09 -12.88 -11.76
N ARG A 184 26.34 -11.83 -11.43
CA ARG A 184 26.23 -11.30 -10.07
C ARG A 184 24.93 -11.78 -9.45
N ALA A 185 25.04 -12.48 -8.34
CA ALA A 185 23.91 -12.89 -7.52
C ALA A 185 23.73 -11.92 -6.35
N TYR A 186 22.49 -11.51 -6.10
CA TYR A 186 22.14 -10.62 -4.99
C TYR A 186 21.46 -11.41 -3.88
N GLN A 187 21.95 -11.23 -2.67
CA GLN A 187 21.35 -11.79 -1.46
C GLN A 187 20.89 -10.65 -0.55
N TYR A 188 19.66 -10.70 -0.06
CA TYR A 188 19.24 -9.76 0.97
C TYR A 188 19.90 -10.11 2.30
N THR A 189 20.50 -9.12 2.95
CA THR A 189 21.00 -9.25 4.32
C THR A 189 20.21 -8.28 5.17
N MET A 190 19.49 -8.79 6.18
CA MET A 190 18.75 -7.97 7.14
C MET A 190 19.66 -6.83 7.63
N GLY A 191 19.22 -5.59 7.43
CA GLY A 191 19.94 -4.41 7.88
C GLY A 191 20.11 -4.44 9.40
N LYS A 192 21.14 -3.76 9.93
CA LYS A 192 21.44 -3.70 11.37
C LYS A 192 20.26 -3.20 12.23
N GLU A 193 19.26 -2.54 11.65
CA GLU A 193 18.07 -2.02 12.33
C GLU A 193 17.02 -3.11 12.63
N ASP A 194 16.92 -4.17 11.83
CA ASP A 194 15.97 -5.28 12.07
C ASP A 194 16.44 -6.25 13.17
N GLN A 195 17.72 -6.22 13.55
CA GLN A 195 18.23 -7.00 14.69
C GLN A 195 17.74 -6.44 16.04
N ILE A 196 17.32 -5.17 16.08
CA ILE A 196 16.83 -4.52 17.29
C ILE A 196 15.45 -5.08 17.69
N GLY A 197 14.65 -5.54 16.73
CA GLY A 197 13.34 -6.18 16.99
C GLY A 197 13.42 -7.63 17.49
N LYS A 198 14.47 -8.38 17.14
CA LYS A 198 14.64 -9.78 17.60
C LYS A 198 15.25 -9.92 19.00
N GLY A 199 15.93 -8.89 19.50
CA GLY A 199 16.48 -8.88 20.87
C GLY A 199 15.44 -8.68 21.98
N VAL A 200 14.22 -8.24 21.64
CA VAL A 200 13.16 -7.96 22.63
C VAL A 200 12.24 -9.18 22.89
N SER A 201 12.26 -10.18 22.01
CA SER A 201 11.44 -11.41 22.18
C SER A 201 12.12 -12.53 22.96
N SER A 202 13.33 -12.32 23.48
CA SER A 202 14.05 -13.29 24.31
C SER A 202 14.48 -12.66 25.62
N LYS A 203 13.51 -12.23 26.42
CA LYS A 203 13.62 -12.13 27.88
C LYS A 203 12.27 -12.44 28.51
#